data_AF-A0A0Q8FGH8-F1
#
_entry.id   AF-A0A0Q8FGH8-F1
#
_cell.length_a   1.000
_cell.length_b   1.000
_cell.length_c   1.000
_cell.angle_alpha   90.00
_cell.angle_beta   90.00
_cell.angle_gamma   90.00
#
_symmetry.space_group_name_H-M   'P 1'
#
loop_
_entity.id
_entity.type
_entity.pdbx_description
1 polymer ?
#
loop_
_entity_poly.entity_id
_entity_poly.type
_entity_poly.pdbx_seq_one_letter_code
_entity_poly.pdbx_strand_id
1 'polypeptide(L)'
;MRREQKQVFLLHLGSRQSIGPDDLRVIWATACESGDVHVSRRVQQSSVDGTRPCYGLWVRRTFNRVAAEERLRAMLDARGYLFTLTPMPI
;
A
#
# COMPACT_ATOMS: atom_id res chain seq x y z
N MET A 1 -14.78 -11.87 -18.21
CA MET A 1 -13.96 -12.42 -17.10
C MET A 1 -13.64 -11.30 -16.13
N ARG A 2 -14.25 -11.27 -14.94
CA ARG A 2 -13.95 -10.24 -13.93
C ARG A 2 -12.55 -10.55 -13.39
N ARG A 3 -11.57 -9.72 -13.76
CA ARG A 3 -10.21 -9.81 -13.24
C ARG A 3 -10.28 -9.37 -11.77
N GLU A 4 -10.44 -10.32 -10.85
CA GLU A 4 -10.57 -10.04 -9.41
C GLU A 4 -9.30 -9.35 -8.90
N GLN A 5 -9.46 -8.08 -8.52
CA GLN A 5 -8.45 -7.34 -7.76
C GLN A 5 -8.70 -7.63 -6.29
N LYS A 6 -7.72 -8.19 -5.60
CA LYS A 6 -7.79 -8.40 -4.15
C LYS A 6 -7.00 -7.33 -3.43
N GLN A 7 -7.63 -6.70 -2.44
CA GLN A 7 -6.90 -5.84 -1.52
C GLN A 7 -6.10 -6.73 -0.59
N VAL A 8 -4.79 -6.50 -0.54
CA VAL A 8 -3.88 -7.34 0.25
C VAL A 8 -3.32 -6.62 1.46
N PHE A 9 -3.18 -5.30 1.35
CA PHE A 9 -2.68 -4.46 2.42
C PHE A 9 -3.42 -3.12 2.48
N LEU A 10 -3.42 -2.55 3.67
CA LEU A 10 -3.77 -1.16 3.92
C LEU A 10 -2.56 -0.48 4.55
N LEU A 11 -2.04 0.52 3.87
CA LEU A 11 -0.90 1.32 4.30
C LEU A 11 -1.40 2.62 4.92
N HIS A 12 -0.96 2.90 6.14
CA HIS A 12 -1.14 4.18 6.80
C HIS A 12 0.21 4.86 6.90
N LEU A 13 0.30 6.12 6.48
CA LEU A 13 1.50 6.93 6.68
C LEU A 13 1.40 7.73 7.98
N GLY A 14 2.56 8.08 8.53
CA GLY A 14 2.68 8.88 9.74
C GLY A 14 2.08 10.28 9.59
N SER A 15 1.81 10.94 10.72
CA SER A 15 1.28 12.30 10.74
C SER A 15 2.15 13.24 9.90
N ARG A 16 1.53 14.07 9.05
CA ARG A 16 2.17 14.94 8.03
C ARG A 16 2.89 14.23 6.86
N GLN A 17 2.91 12.91 6.81
CA GLN A 17 3.49 12.19 5.67
C GLN A 17 2.40 11.84 4.65
N SER A 18 2.72 12.03 3.38
CA SER A 18 1.86 11.58 2.29
C SER A 18 2.72 11.16 1.12
N ILE A 19 2.26 10.13 0.42
CA ILE A 19 2.84 9.66 -0.82
C ILE A 19 1.82 9.83 -1.94
N GLY A 20 2.28 10.19 -3.13
CA GLY A 20 1.44 10.19 -4.32
C GLY A 20 0.94 8.76 -4.60
N PRO A 21 -0.33 8.57 -5.01
CA PRO A 21 -0.82 7.23 -5.37
C PRO A 21 -0.04 6.63 -6.54
N ASP A 22 0.48 7.45 -7.46
CA ASP A 22 1.28 6.97 -8.59
C ASP A 22 2.68 6.52 -8.15
N ASP A 23 3.35 7.30 -7.28
CA ASP A 23 4.65 6.91 -6.71
C ASP A 23 4.52 5.62 -5.90
N LEU A 24 3.50 5.53 -5.04
CA LEU A 24 3.20 4.32 -4.29
C LEU A 24 2.84 3.14 -5.19
N ARG A 25 2.19 3.37 -6.34
CA ARG A 25 1.92 2.33 -7.33
C ARG A 25 3.21 1.77 -7.91
N VAL A 26 4.20 2.61 -8.22
CA VAL A 26 5.51 2.16 -8.70
C VAL A 26 6.20 1.32 -7.63
N ILE A 27 6.24 1.78 -6.38
CA ILE A 27 6.81 1.02 -5.25
C ILE A 27 6.13 -0.33 -5.11
N TRP A 28 4.79 -0.34 -5.14
CA TRP A 28 4.02 -1.56 -4.97
C TRP A 28 4.20 -2.53 -6.14
N ALA A 29 4.28 -2.02 -7.37
CA ALA A 29 4.58 -2.83 -8.56
C ALA A 29 5.97 -3.48 -8.47
N THR A 30 6.97 -2.71 -8.03
CA THR A 30 8.33 -3.21 -7.80
C THR A 30 8.37 -4.26 -6.69
N ALA A 31 7.66 -4.03 -5.58
CA ALA A 31 7.58 -4.98 -4.47
C ALA A 31 6.98 -6.33 -4.90
N CYS A 32 5.89 -6.26 -5.67
CA CYS A 32 5.20 -7.42 -6.23
C CYS A 32 5.90 -8.05 -7.44
N GLU A 33 6.95 -7.41 -7.98
CA GLU A 33 7.56 -7.78 -9.26
C GLU A 33 6.52 -7.91 -10.40
N SER A 34 5.49 -7.05 -10.37
CA SER A 34 4.33 -7.15 -11.27
C SER A 34 3.67 -5.80 -11.52
N GLY A 35 3.34 -5.52 -12.79
CA GLY A 35 2.58 -4.33 -13.18
C GLY A 35 1.06 -4.46 -12.97
N ASP A 36 0.57 -5.65 -12.63
CA ASP A 36 -0.85 -5.94 -12.40
C ASP A 36 -1.31 -5.54 -10.96
N VAL A 37 -0.93 -4.33 -10.55
CA VAL A 37 -1.22 -3.76 -9.23
C VAL A 37 -2.09 -2.51 -9.31
N HIS A 38 -2.77 -2.20 -8.22
CA HIS A 38 -3.56 -0.98 -8.10
C HIS A 38 -3.42 -0.39 -6.69
N VAL A 39 -3.44 0.94 -6.62
CA VAL A 39 -3.32 1.68 -5.36
C VAL A 39 -4.48 2.65 -5.28
N SER A 40 -5.24 2.58 -4.18
CA SER A 40 -6.34 3.49 -3.91
C SER A 40 -6.01 4.35 -2.69
N ARG A 41 -5.91 5.68 -2.86
CA ARG A 41 -5.78 6.61 -1.74
C ARG A 41 -7.17 6.92 -1.18
N ARG A 42 -7.34 6.71 0.12
CA ARG A 42 -8.51 7.16 0.89
C ARG A 42 -8.03 8.09 1.99
N VAL A 43 -8.79 9.14 2.21
CA VAL A 43 -8.54 10.10 3.26
C VAL A 43 -9.50 9.74 4.39
N GLN A 44 -9.03 9.01 5.41
CA GLN A 44 -9.90 8.61 6.51
C GLN A 44 -9.97 9.79 7.48
N GLN A 45 -11.15 10.41 7.56
CA GLN A 45 -11.44 11.36 8.64
C GLN A 45 -11.54 10.56 9.93
N SER A 46 -10.44 10.46 10.67
CA SER A 46 -10.45 9.87 11.99
C SER A 46 -10.80 10.96 13.01
N SER A 47 -11.89 10.76 13.76
CA SER A 47 -12.44 11.76 14.70
C SER A 47 -11.53 12.11 15.88
N VAL A 48 -10.39 11.44 16.03
CA VAL A 48 -9.52 11.56 17.23
C VAL A 48 -8.16 12.20 16.94
N ASP A 49 -7.61 12.10 15.72
CA ASP A 49 -6.17 12.39 15.50
C ASP A 49 -5.87 13.07 14.15
N GLY A 50 -6.86 13.74 13.57
CA GLY A 50 -6.73 14.42 12.30
C GLY A 50 -6.80 13.48 11.09
N THR A 51 -6.80 14.10 9.92
CA THR A 51 -7.01 13.41 8.65
C THR A 51 -5.73 12.68 8.22
N ARG A 52 -5.68 11.35 8.40
CA ARG A 52 -4.53 10.54 7.95
C ARG A 52 -4.83 9.90 6.59
N PRO A 53 -3.88 9.97 5.62
CA PRO A 53 -4.04 9.29 4.35
C PRO A 53 -3.83 7.78 4.53
N CYS A 54 -4.79 7.01 4.05
CA CYS A 54 -4.75 5.55 3.98
C CYS A 54 -4.62 5.13 2.52
N TYR A 55 -3.86 4.08 2.25
CA TYR A 55 -3.65 3.57 0.89
C TYR A 55 -3.98 2.08 0.84
N GLY A 56 -5.01 1.72 0.09
CA GLY A 56 -5.31 0.34 -0.23
C GLY A 56 -4.38 -0.16 -1.31
N LEU A 57 -3.67 -1.25 -1.05
CA LEU A 57 -2.79 -1.92 -2.00
C LEU A 57 -3.50 -3.17 -2.54
N TRP A 58 -3.65 -3.21 -3.86
CA TRP A 58 -4.38 -4.23 -4.58
C TRP A 58 -3.49 -4.94 -5.59
N VAL A 59 -3.80 -6.20 -5.85
CA VAL A 59 -3.08 -7.04 -6.81
C VAL A 59 -4.04 -7.99 -7.51
N ARG A 60 -3.76 -8.29 -8.79
CA ARG A 60 -4.62 -9.16 -9.62
C ARG A 60 -4.13 -10.58 -9.77
N ARG A 61 -2.84 -10.82 -9.52
CA ARG A 61 -2.20 -12.13 -9.69
C ARG A 61 -1.67 -12.63 -8.35
N THR A 62 -1.59 -13.94 -8.20
CA THR A 62 -0.84 -14.57 -7.11
C THR A 62 0.61 -14.08 -7.13
N PHE A 63 1.10 -13.65 -5.98
CA PHE A 63 2.44 -13.14 -5.76
C PHE A 63 2.91 -13.64 -4.39
N ASN A 64 4.21 -13.62 -4.14
CA ASN A 64 4.72 -13.95 -2.81
C ASN A 64 4.43 -12.77 -1.87
N ARG A 65 3.36 -12.90 -1.09
CA ARG A 65 2.89 -11.87 -0.15
C ARG A 65 3.98 -11.46 0.84
N VAL A 66 4.70 -12.43 1.40
CA VAL A 66 5.72 -12.19 2.42
C VAL A 66 6.88 -11.40 1.81
N ALA A 67 7.42 -11.89 0.68
CA ALA A 67 8.53 -11.22 0.01
C ALA A 67 8.16 -9.80 -0.47
N ALA A 68 6.94 -9.61 -0.99
CA ALA A 68 6.47 -8.31 -1.42
C ALA A 68 6.22 -7.36 -0.25
N GLU A 69 5.75 -7.85 0.89
CA GLU A 69 5.65 -7.06 2.13
C GLU A 69 7.04 -6.59 2.57
N GLU A 70 8.02 -7.49 2.68
CA GLU A 70 9.38 -7.16 3.10
C GLU A 70 10.02 -6.12 2.19
N ARG A 71 9.90 -6.28 0.86
CA ARG A 71 10.40 -5.29 -0.11
C ARG A 71 9.69 -3.96 -0.01
N LEU A 72 8.35 -3.97 0.14
CA LEU A 72 7.59 -2.74 0.31
C LEU A 72 8.04 -2.00 1.58
N ARG A 73 8.21 -2.71 2.69
CA ARG A 73 8.70 -2.13 3.95
C ARG A 73 10.09 -1.53 3.77
N ALA A 74 11.01 -2.28 3.17
CA ALA A 74 12.37 -1.81 2.91
C ALA A 74 12.39 -0.55 2.03
N MET A 75 11.54 -0.48 1.00
CA MET A 75 11.46 0.68 0.10
C MET A 75 10.81 1.91 0.74
N LEU A 76 9.89 1.73 1.68
CA LEU A 76 9.28 2.83 2.42
C LEU A 76 10.22 3.34 3.53
N ASP A 77 10.88 2.41 4.22
CA ASP A 77 11.88 2.70 5.25
C ASP A 77 13.08 3.44 4.65
N ALA A 78 13.62 2.99 3.52
CA ALA A 78 14.71 3.67 2.80
C ALA A 78 14.34 5.09 2.34
N ARG A 79 13.05 5.39 2.17
CA ARG A 79 12.54 6.73 1.86
C ARG A 79 12.23 7.57 3.11
N GLY A 80 12.44 7.02 4.31
CA GLY A 80 12.20 7.70 5.59
C GLY A 80 10.72 7.79 5.98
N TYR A 81 9.85 6.97 5.39
CA TYR A 81 8.44 6.96 5.75
C TYR A 81 8.22 6.23 7.07
N LEU A 82 7.46 6.85 7.96
CA LEU A 82 6.85 6.19 9.11
C LEU A 82 5.52 5.64 8.63
N PHE A 83 5.30 4.34 8.79
CA PHE A 83 4.08 3.72 8.28
C PHE A 83 3.61 2.54 9.12
N THR A 84 2.32 2.25 9.01
CA THR A 84 1.70 1.02 9.49
C THR A 84 1.14 0.29 8.31
N LEU A 85 1.52 -0.98 8.16
CA LEU A 85 1.00 -1.85 7.11
C LEU A 85 0.09 -2.90 7.74
N THR A 86 -1.19 -2.85 7.39
CA THR A 86 -2.20 -3.80 7.88
C THR A 86 -2.49 -4.84 6.80
N PRO A 87 -2.22 -6.13 7.04
CA PRO A 87 -2.62 -7.19 6.13
C PRO A 87 -4.14 -7.32 6.08
N MET A 88 -4.71 -7.34 4.88
CA MET A 88 -6.14 -7.65 4.68
C MET A 88 -6.36 -9.17 4.62
N PRO A 89 -7.49 -9.67 5.15
CA PRO A 89 -7.93 -11.04 4.92
C PRO A 89 -8.30 -11.20 3.43
N ILE A 90 -7.81 -12.28 2.79
CA ILE A 90 -7.92 -12.56 1.35
C ILE A 90 -8.71 -13.82 1.04
#